data_AF-A0A1I3K6D3-F1
#
_entry.id   AF-A0A1I3K6D3-F1
#
_cell.length_a   1.000
_cell.length_b   1.000
_cell.length_c   1.000
_cell.angle_alpha   90.00
_cell.angle_beta   90.00
_cell.angle_gamma   90.00
#
_symmetry.space_group_name_H-M   'P 1'
#
loop_
_entity.id
_entity.type
_entity.pdbx_description
1 polymer ?
#
loop_
_entity_poly.entity_id
_entity_poly.type
_entity_poly.pdbx_seq_one_letter_code
_entity_poly.pdbx_strand_id
1 'polypeptide(L)' 'MDAGLLESARRASGKPDSALVDEALAALLARHRSAEVDASYAAYDAHPLDEPDEWGDLASFRRAVSAS' A
#
# COMPACT_ATOMS: atom_id res chain seq x y z
N MET A 1 -3.90 -19.15 19.95
CA MET A 1 -4.03 -17.68 20.00
C MET A 1 -2.93 -17.16 20.90
N ASP A 2 -2.23 -16.10 20.48
CA ASP A 2 -1.24 -15.44 21.34
C ASP A 2 -1.98 -14.54 22.33
N ALA A 3 -2.09 -15.00 23.57
CA ALA A 3 -2.76 -14.27 24.64
C ALA A 3 -2.03 -12.97 25.01
N GLY A 4 -0.70 -12.91 24.84
CA GLY A 4 0.09 -11.72 25.12
C GLY A 4 -0.12 -10.61 24.08
N LEU A 5 -0.32 -11.00 22.82
CA LEU A 5 -0.69 -10.07 21.74
C LEU A 5 -2.07 -9.44 21.99
N LEU A 6 -3.08 -10.25 22.32
CA LEU A 6 -4.43 -9.75 22.63
C LEU A 6 -4.45 -8.83 23.85
N GLU A 7 -3.72 -9.20 24.90
CA GLU A 7 -3.61 -8.35 26.09
C GLU A 7 -2.94 -7.01 25.80
N SER A 8 -1.90 -7.00 24.96
CA SER A 8 -1.23 -5.77 24.55
C SER A 8 -2.15 -4.89 23.68
N ALA A 9 -2.91 -5.50 22.76
CA ALA A 9 -3.88 -4.81 21.93
C ALA A 9 -5.04 -4.21 22.74
N ARG A 10 -5.56 -4.94 23.74
CA ARG A 10 -6.55 -4.42 24.69
C ARG A 10 -6.01 -3.23 25.47
N ARG A 11 -4.81 -3.36 26.05
CA ARG A 11 -4.19 -2.26 26.80
C ARG A 11 -3.95 -1.01 25.95
N ALA A 12 -3.58 -1.18 24.69
CA ALA A 12 -3.32 -0.05 23.78
C ALA A 12 -4.60 0.63 23.27
N SER A 13 -5.66 -0.16 23.02
CA SER A 13 -6.88 0.34 22.37
C SER A 13 -8.04 0.66 23.33
N GLY A 14 -8.11 -0.02 24.49
CA GLY A 14 -9.26 -0.02 25.37
C GLY A 14 -10.51 -0.73 24.81
N LYS A 15 -10.40 -1.45 23.68
CA LYS A 15 -11.53 -2.06 22.96
C LYS A 15 -11.76 -3.52 23.38
N PRO A 16 -13.01 -4.02 23.27
CA PRO A 16 -13.28 -5.44 23.45
C PRO A 16 -12.66 -6.26 22.32
N ASP A 17 -12.38 -7.54 22.60
CA ASP A 17 -11.71 -8.44 21.67
C ASP A 17 -12.43 -8.54 20.31
N SER A 18 -13.77 -8.50 20.29
CA SER A 18 -14.55 -8.53 19.04
C SER A 18 -14.25 -7.34 18.14
N ALA A 19 -14.19 -6.13 18.71
CA ALA A 19 -13.88 -4.92 17.95
C ALA A 19 -12.43 -4.91 17.44
N LEU A 20 -11.50 -5.47 18.23
CA LEU A 20 -10.11 -5.65 17.79
C LEU A 20 -9.99 -6.63 16.62
N VAL A 21 -10.78 -7.71 16.63
CA VAL A 21 -10.83 -8.68 15.53
C VAL A 21 -11.45 -8.05 14.28
N ASP A 22 -12.54 -7.30 14.42
CA ASP A 22 -13.17 -6.61 13.29
C ASP A 22 -12.21 -5.60 12.64
N GLU A 23 -11.49 -4.82 13.45
CA GLU A 23 -10.50 -3.85 12.96
C GLU A 23 -9.31 -4.53 12.27
N ALA A 24 -8.80 -5.62 12.85
CA ALA A 24 -7.73 -6.39 12.24
C ALA A 24 -8.14 -7.00 10.89
N LEU A 25 -9.37 -7.51 10.79
CA LEU A 25 -9.90 -8.07 9.55
C LEU A 25 -10.13 -7.00 8.49
N ALA A 26 -10.69 -5.84 8.88
CA ALA A 26 -10.85 -4.71 7.98
C ALA A 26 -9.50 -4.21 7.44
N ALA A 27 -8.50 -4.07 8.31
CA ALA A 27 -7.14 -3.67 7.93
C ALA A 27 -6.47 -4.72 7.00
N LEU A 28 -6.67 -6.00 7.27
CA LEU A 28 -6.18 -7.09 6.42
C LEU A 28 -6.78 -7.01 5.01
N LEU A 29 -8.10 -6.85 4.90
CA LEU A 29 -8.79 -6.76 3.62
C LEU A 29 -8.37 -5.51 2.83
N ALA A 30 -8.21 -4.36 3.52
CA ALA A 30 -7.73 -3.13 2.89
C ALA A 30 -6.32 -3.29 2.32
N ARG A 31 -5.40 -3.89 3.11
CA ARG A 31 -4.04 -4.18 2.66
C ARG A 31 -4.01 -5.19 1.52
N HIS A 32 -4.85 -6.22 1.57
CA HIS A 32 -4.95 -7.20 0.49
C HIS A 32 -5.37 -6.54 -0.82
N ARG A 33 -6.43 -5.73 -0.79
CA ARG A 33 -6.90 -5.00 -1.96
C ARG A 33 -5.85 -4.03 -2.51
N SER A 34 -5.11 -3.34 -1.64
CA SER A 34 -3.99 -2.49 -2.08
C SER A 34 -2.92 -3.31 -2.81
N ALA A 35 -2.55 -4.47 -2.25
CA ALA A 35 -1.55 -5.34 -2.84
C ALA A 35 -2.01 -5.93 -4.20
N GLU A 36 -3.30 -6.20 -4.38
CA GLU A 36 -3.84 -6.61 -5.68
C GLU A 36 -3.70 -5.50 -6.73
N VAL A 37 -3.96 -4.25 -6.33
CA VAL A 37 -3.77 -3.09 -7.22
C VAL A 37 -2.29 -2.92 -7.56
N ASP A 38 -1.40 -2.94 -6.57
CA ASP A 38 0.04 -2.82 -6.79
C ASP A 38 0.56 -3.94 -7.72
N ALA A 39 0.12 -5.18 -7.50
CA ALA A 39 0.48 -6.32 -8.34
C ALA A 39 -0.02 -6.17 -9.78
N SER A 40 -1.19 -5.56 -10.00
CA SER A 40 -1.71 -5.29 -11.35
C SER A 40 -0.84 -4.31 -12.14
N TYR A 41 -0.08 -3.45 -11.45
CA TYR A 41 0.85 -2.51 -12.06
C TYR A 41 2.29 -3.03 -12.16
N ALA A 42 2.61 -4.19 -11.59
CA ALA A 42 3.97 -4.76 -11.61
C ALA A 42 4.51 -5.02 -13.03
N ALA A 43 3.63 -5.15 -14.04
CA ALA A 43 4.05 -5.22 -15.45
C ALA A 43 4.82 -3.97 -15.90
N TYR A 44 4.54 -2.81 -15.31
CA TYR A 44 5.22 -1.55 -15.63
C TYR A 44 6.56 -1.38 -14.91
N ASP A 45 6.89 -2.21 -13.92
CA ASP A 45 8.22 -2.18 -13.27
C ASP A 45 9.35 -2.53 -14.26
N ALA A 46 9.02 -3.25 -15.33
CA ALA A 46 9.95 -3.60 -16.40
C ALA A 46 10.29 -2.43 -17.34
N HIS A 47 9.54 -1.32 -17.28
CA HIS A 47 9.69 -0.15 -18.14
C HIS A 47 10.32 1.01 -17.34
N PRO A 48 11.64 1.25 -17.51
CA PRO A 48 12.30 2.31 -16.77
C PRO A 48 11.83 3.70 -17.23
N LEU A 49 11.92 4.69 -16.34
CA LEU A 49 11.37 6.03 -16.57
C LEU A 49 12.04 6.82 -17.71
N ASP A 50 13.23 6.40 -18.12
CA ASP A 50 13.99 6.96 -19.23
C ASP A 50 13.76 6.21 -20.56
N GLU A 51 12.95 5.15 -20.57
CA GLU A 51 12.52 4.48 -21.79
C GLU A 51 11.68 5.45 -22.65
N PRO A 52 12.09 5.71 -23.91
CA PRO A 52 11.34 6.61 -24.78
C PRO A 52 10.15 5.89 -25.43
N ASP A 53 8.97 6.52 -25.38
CA ASP A 53 7.76 6.11 -26.09
C ASP A 53 7.34 7.12 -27.18
N GLU A 54 6.13 6.97 -27.73
CA GLU A 54 5.57 7.89 -28.76
C GLU A 54 5.44 9.35 -28.28
N TRP A 55 5.51 9.59 -26.98
CA TRP A 55 5.40 10.89 -26.32
C TRP A 55 6.70 11.36 -25.65
N GLY A 56 7.78 10.57 -25.70
CA GLY A 56 9.09 10.89 -25.10
C GLY A 56 9.38 10.04 -23.86
N ASP A 57 10.18 10.55 -22.91
CA ASP A 57 10.49 9.84 -21.66
C ASP A 57 9.91 10.55 -20.42
N LEU A 58 9.44 9.75 -19.46
CA LEU A 58 8.79 10.23 -18.23
C LEU A 58 9.74 11.06 -17.36
N ALA A 59 11.05 10.76 -17.38
CA ALA A 59 12.04 11.52 -16.61
C ALA A 59 12.20 12.96 -17.13
N SER A 60 12.20 13.16 -18.44
CA SER A 60 12.21 14.48 -19.09
C SER A 60 10.94 15.27 -18.80
N PHE A 61 9.77 14.61 -18.85
CA PHE A 61 8.52 15.23 -18.45
C PHE A 61 8.56 15.72 -16.99
N ARG A 62 9.00 14.88 -16.05
CA ARG A 62 9.11 15.24 -14.62
C ARG A 62 10.03 16.45 -14.40
N ARG A 63 11.14 16.52 -15.13
CA ARG A 63 12.07 17.66 -15.07
C ARG A 63 11.43 18.95 -15.58
N ALA A 64 10.68 18.89 -16.69
CA ALA A 64 10.01 20.05 -17.27
C ALA A 64 8.94 20.62 -16.32
N VAL A 65 8.13 19.76 -15.71
CA VAL A 65 7.10 20.16 -14.74
C VAL A 65 7.73 20.78 -13.49
N SER A 66 8.83 20.22 -12.98
CA SER A 66 9.50 20.72 -11.78
C SER A 66 10.22 22.06 -11.99
N ALA A 67 10.48 22.45 -13.24
CA ALA A 67 11.16 23.69 -13.61
C ALA A 67 10.19 24.84 -13.96
N SER A 68 8.87 24.60 -13.90
CA SER A 68 7.80 25.59 -14.11
C SER A 68 7.30 26.16 -12.79
#